data_AF-A0A9X1MQR1-F1
#
_entry.id   AF-A0A9X1MQR1-F1
#
_cell.length_a   1.000
_cell.length_b   1.000
_cell.length_c   1.000
_cell.angle_alpha   90.00
_cell.angle_beta   90.00
_cell.angle_gamma   90.00
#
_symmetry.space_group_name_H-M   'P 1'
#
loop_
_entity.id
_entity.type
_entity.pdbx_description
1 polymer ?
#
loop_
_entity_poly.entity_id
_entity_poly.type
_entity_poly.pdbx_seq_one_letter_code
_entity_poly.pdbx_strand_id
1 'polypeptide(L)'
;MQIAREFTVNTVYASTEGERTAIVICTSEAGESHVEVRQQSWGGDRVGWFTQSSVRLSADQLAPMRQALGQAGAMPQMVAEAKKERRIAGERPDVFASHLKVWQAESA
;
A
#
# COMPACT_ATOMS: atom_id res chain seq x y z
N MET A 1 -10.53 -22.70 14.82
CA MET A 1 -10.11 -21.83 15.94
C MET A 1 -11.22 -20.81 16.15
N GLN A 2 -11.86 -20.80 17.31
CA GLN A 2 -12.98 -19.88 17.60
C GLN A 2 -12.41 -18.49 17.95
N ILE A 3 -12.94 -17.43 17.32
CA ILE A 3 -12.54 -16.05 17.60
C ILE A 3 -13.33 -15.58 18.82
N ALA A 4 -12.63 -15.20 19.88
CA ALA A 4 -13.25 -14.70 21.11
C ALA A 4 -13.52 -13.19 21.01
N ARG A 5 -12.59 -12.45 20.38
CA ARG A 5 -12.67 -11.00 20.23
C ARG A 5 -12.08 -10.59 18.90
N GLU A 6 -12.72 -9.59 18.29
CA GLU A 6 -12.19 -8.93 17.10
C GLU A 6 -12.21 -7.40 17.25
N PHE A 7 -11.26 -6.75 16.58
CA PHE A 7 -11.13 -5.30 16.54
C PHE A 7 -10.74 -4.85 15.13
N THR A 8 -11.58 -4.02 14.49
CA THR A 8 -11.26 -3.47 13.18
C THR A 8 -10.28 -2.32 13.34
N VAL A 9 -9.07 -2.52 12.83
CA VAL A 9 -7.99 -1.51 12.87
C VAL A 9 -8.20 -0.45 11.79
N ASN A 10 -8.58 -0.89 10.59
CA ASN A 10 -8.79 0.00 9.46
C ASN A 10 -9.78 -0.61 8.47
N THR A 11 -10.42 0.25 7.67
CA THR A 11 -11.28 -0.13 6.56
C THR A 11 -10.86 0.65 5.34
N VAL A 12 -10.48 -0.06 4.28
CA VAL A 12 -10.17 0.49 2.97
C VAL A 12 -11.40 0.27 2.10
N TYR A 13 -12.08 1.35 1.72
CA TYR A 13 -13.22 1.28 0.82
C TYR A 13 -12.75 1.10 -0.63
N ALA A 14 -13.41 0.21 -1.36
CA ALA A 14 -13.17 0.07 -2.79
C ALA A 14 -13.83 1.23 -3.55
N SER A 15 -13.48 1.39 -4.84
CA SER A 15 -14.21 2.27 -5.74
C SER A 15 -15.62 1.74 -6.07
N THR A 16 -15.81 0.43 -5.96
CA THR A 16 -17.11 -0.22 -6.12
C THR A 16 -17.93 -0.02 -4.84
N GLU A 17 -19.15 0.48 -4.99
CA GLU A 17 -20.07 0.63 -3.87
C GLU A 17 -20.41 -0.74 -3.27
N GLY A 18 -20.49 -0.80 -1.94
CA GLY A 18 -20.80 -2.04 -1.23
C GLY A 18 -19.63 -3.04 -1.19
N GLU A 19 -18.42 -2.65 -1.57
CA GLU A 19 -17.20 -3.45 -1.39
C GLU A 19 -16.19 -2.73 -0.48
N ARG A 20 -15.56 -3.48 0.42
CA ARG A 20 -14.48 -2.95 1.26
C ARG A 20 -13.49 -4.03 1.65
N THR A 21 -12.29 -3.60 2.03
CA THR A 21 -11.28 -4.44 2.67
C THR A 21 -11.13 -4.00 4.13
N ALA A 22 -11.48 -4.88 5.06
CA ALA A 22 -11.34 -4.65 6.50
C ALA A 22 -10.06 -5.30 7.03
N ILE A 23 -9.29 -4.56 7.81
CA ILE A 23 -8.11 -5.06 8.53
C ILE A 23 -8.52 -5.26 9.98
N VAL A 24 -8.51 -6.51 10.44
CA VAL A 24 -9.09 -6.91 11.73
C VAL A 24 -8.05 -7.64 12.55
N ILE A 25 -7.87 -7.25 13.81
CA ILE A 25 -7.15 -8.05 14.80
C ILE A 25 -8.13 -9.05 15.40
N CYS A 26 -7.79 -10.33 15.34
CA CYS A 26 -8.58 -11.42 15.90
C CYS A 26 -7.80 -12.04 17.05
N THR A 27 -8.46 -12.22 18.20
CA THR A 27 -7.89 -12.90 19.36
C THR A 27 -8.71 -14.16 19.65
N SER A 28 -8.02 -15.29 19.74
CA SER A 28 -8.61 -16.59 20.08
C SER A 28 -8.92 -16.69 21.58
N GLU A 29 -9.73 -17.67 21.96
CA GLU A 29 -9.97 -17.98 23.39
C GLU A 29 -8.69 -18.40 24.12
N ALA A 30 -7.71 -18.95 23.40
CA ALA A 30 -6.39 -19.30 23.94
C ALA A 30 -5.46 -18.08 24.11
N GLY A 31 -5.91 -16.86 23.76
CA GLY A 31 -5.14 -15.63 23.84
C GLY A 31 -4.22 -15.37 22.65
N GLU A 32 -4.16 -16.27 21.68
CA GLU A 32 -3.39 -16.07 20.46
C GLU A 32 -4.03 -14.98 19.60
N SER A 33 -3.22 -14.05 19.10
CA SER A 33 -3.70 -12.96 18.26
C SER A 33 -3.08 -13.02 16.87
N HIS A 34 -3.89 -12.75 15.85
CA HIS A 34 -3.46 -12.64 14.47
C HIS A 34 -4.21 -11.51 13.76
N VAL A 35 -3.69 -11.09 12.61
CA VAL A 35 -4.38 -10.11 11.76
C VAL A 35 -5.08 -10.85 10.63
N GLU A 36 -6.28 -10.42 10.30
CA GLU A 36 -6.99 -10.83 9.10
C GLU A 36 -7.21 -9.63 8.19
N VAL A 37 -6.92 -9.82 6.91
CA VAL A 37 -7.34 -8.91 5.85
C VAL A 37 -8.55 -9.55 5.19
N ARG A 38 -9.72 -8.92 5.34
CA ARG A 38 -11.01 -9.46 4.92
C ARG A 38 -11.56 -8.65 3.76
N GLN A 39 -11.86 -9.29 2.63
CA GLN A 39 -12.74 -8.68 1.64
C GLN A 39 -14.18 -8.87 2.09
N GLN A 40 -14.93 -7.77 2.10
CA GLN A 40 -16.30 -7.76 2.54
C GLN A 40 -17.19 -7.09 1.52
N SER A 41 -18.44 -7.57 1.46
CA SER A 41 -19.50 -6.93 0.70
C SER A 41 -20.70 -6.61 1.56
N TRP A 42 -21.45 -5.61 1.12
CA TRP A 42 -22.70 -5.21 1.73
C TRP A 42 -23.86 -6.03 1.16
N GLY A 43 -24.50 -6.84 2.00
CA GLY A 43 -25.67 -7.65 1.64
C GLY A 43 -27.01 -6.95 1.85
N GLY A 44 -27.02 -5.61 1.97
CA GLY A 44 -28.22 -4.84 2.32
C GLY A 44 -28.53 -4.87 3.82
N ASP A 45 -29.61 -4.18 4.21
CA ASP A 45 -29.95 -3.92 5.62
C ASP A 45 -30.21 -5.17 6.47
N ARG A 46 -30.53 -6.31 5.83
CA ARG A 46 -30.79 -7.57 6.53
C ARG A 46 -29.54 -8.35 6.90
N VAL A 47 -28.47 -8.22 6.12
CA VAL A 47 -27.25 -9.01 6.24
C VAL A 47 -26.08 -8.16 6.72
N GLY A 48 -26.07 -6.89 6.34
CA GLY A 48 -24.98 -5.98 6.60
C GLY A 48 -23.70 -6.37 5.85
N TRP A 49 -22.55 -6.05 6.45
CA TRP A 49 -21.25 -6.43 5.92
C TRP A 49 -20.95 -7.89 6.20
N PHE A 50 -20.67 -8.67 5.16
CA PHE A 50 -20.25 -10.05 5.28
C PHE A 50 -18.89 -10.27 4.63
N THR A 51 -18.10 -11.19 5.18
CA THR A 51 -16.78 -11.52 4.66
C THR A 51 -16.89 -12.53 3.53
N GLN A 52 -16.44 -12.15 2.34
CA GLN A 52 -16.35 -13.05 1.19
C GLN A 52 -15.11 -13.93 1.24
N SER A 53 -13.98 -13.32 1.61
CA SER A 53 -12.69 -13.98 1.68
C SER A 53 -11.84 -13.32 2.77
N SER A 54 -10.91 -14.08 3.33
CA SER A 54 -9.94 -13.56 4.28
C SER A 54 -8.56 -14.18 4.09
N VAL A 55 -7.54 -13.36 4.35
CA VAL A 55 -6.16 -13.81 4.47
C VAL A 55 -5.72 -13.59 5.90
N ARG A 56 -5.27 -14.66 6.55
CA ARG A 56 -4.69 -14.60 7.89
C ARG A 56 -3.20 -14.31 7.77
N LEU A 57 -2.74 -13.35 8.56
CA LEU A 57 -1.35 -12.95 8.66
C LEU A 57 -0.89 -13.13 10.11
N SER A 58 0.23 -13.82 10.28
CA SER A 58 0.96 -13.82 11.54
C SER A 58 1.70 -12.48 11.72
N ALA A 59 2.05 -12.14 12.96
CA ALA A 59 2.62 -10.83 13.28
C ALA A 59 3.95 -10.55 12.55
N ASP A 60 4.76 -11.59 12.32
CA ASP A 60 6.02 -11.53 11.58
C ASP A 60 5.83 -11.24 10.08
N GLN A 61 4.65 -11.53 9.52
CA GLN A 61 4.32 -11.25 8.11
C GLN A 61 3.85 -9.81 7.87
N LEU A 62 3.49 -9.06 8.91
CA LEU A 62 2.97 -7.70 8.77
C LEU A 62 4.03 -6.70 8.27
N ALA A 63 5.26 -6.79 8.78
CA ALA A 63 6.32 -5.88 8.38
C ALA A 63 6.74 -6.06 6.90
N PRO A 64 6.98 -7.30 6.40
CA PRO A 64 7.19 -7.55 4.98
C PRO A 64 6.01 -7.08 4.10
N MET A 65 4.77 -7.35 4.51
CA MET A 65 3.58 -6.91 3.77
C MET A 65 3.52 -5.38 3.67
N ARG A 66 3.74 -4.67 4.79
CA ARG A 66 3.76 -3.20 4.80
C ARG A 66 4.83 -2.65 3.86
N GLN A 67 6.02 -3.25 3.85
CA GLN A 67 7.10 -2.84 2.96
C GLN A 67 6.74 -3.05 1.49
N ALA A 68 6.20 -4.22 1.14
CA ALA A 68 5.79 -4.53 -0.22
C ALA A 68 4.67 -3.58 -0.72
N LEU A 69 3.67 -3.30 0.12
CA LEU A 69 2.58 -2.39 -0.22
C LEU A 69 3.04 -0.92 -0.31
N GLY A 70 3.94 -0.49 0.57
CA GLY A 70 4.54 0.84 0.51
C GLY A 70 5.35 1.06 -0.77
N GLN A 71 6.12 0.05 -1.19
CA GLN A 71 6.84 0.07 -2.47
C GLN A 71 5.87 0.08 -3.66
N ALA A 72 4.80 -0.72 -3.63
CA ALA A 72 3.79 -0.74 -4.69
C ALA A 72 3.10 0.63 -4.87
N GLY A 73 2.88 1.37 -3.78
CA GLY A 73 2.32 2.74 -3.84
C GLY A 73 3.30 3.79 -4.37
N ALA A 74 4.60 3.64 -4.12
CA ALA A 74 5.64 4.57 -4.57
C ALA A 74 5.98 4.42 -6.08
N MET A 75 5.82 3.22 -6.64
CA MET A 75 6.16 2.94 -8.04
C MET A 75 5.37 3.79 -9.07
N PRO A 76 4.04 3.95 -8.97
CA PRO A 76 3.28 4.83 -9.86
C PRO A 76 3.70 6.30 -9.76
N GLN A 77 4.00 6.79 -8.55
CA GLN A 77 4.46 8.17 -8.34
C GLN A 77 5.86 8.40 -8.91
N MET A 78 6.81 7.50 -8.66
CA MET A 78 8.15 7.58 -9.25
C MET A 78 8.11 7.56 -10.78
N VAL A 79 7.24 6.75 -11.39
CA VAL A 79 7.07 6.73 -12.86
C VAL A 79 6.45 8.03 -13.37
N ALA A 80 5.48 8.60 -12.65
CA ALA A 80 4.87 9.88 -13.01
C ALA A 80 5.87 11.04 -12.90
N GLU A 81 6.70 11.05 -11.84
CA GLU A 81 7.74 12.05 -11.61
C GLU A 81 8.86 11.93 -12.66
N ALA A 82 9.35 10.73 -12.95
CA ALA A 82 10.36 10.51 -13.99
C ALA A 82 9.87 10.94 -15.38
N LYS A 83 8.58 10.76 -15.69
CA LYS A 83 7.97 11.22 -16.95
C LYS A 83 7.88 12.76 -17.00
N LYS A 84 7.62 13.42 -15.87
CA LYS A 84 7.60 14.87 -15.74
C LYS A 84 9.01 15.46 -15.92
N GLU A 85 10.03 14.86 -15.31
CA GLU A 85 11.43 15.26 -15.45
C GLU A 85 11.93 15.13 -16.89
N ARG A 86 11.58 14.04 -17.59
CA ARG A 86 11.90 13.88 -19.02
C ARG A 86 11.23 14.92 -19.92
N ARG A 87 10.02 15.36 -19.60
CA ARG A 87 9.34 16.43 -20.35
C ARG A 87 10.04 17.77 -20.17
N ILE A 88 10.48 18.08 -18.95
CA ILE A 88 11.25 19.29 -18.63
C ILE A 88 12.62 19.25 -19.33
N ALA A 89 13.29 18.11 -19.35
CA ALA A 89 14.57 17.92 -20.03
C ALA A 89 14.46 17.95 -21.57
N GLY A 90 13.33 17.50 -22.13
CA GLY A 90 13.05 17.53 -23.57
C GLY A 90 12.70 18.93 -24.10
N GLU A 91 12.23 19.85 -23.26
CA GLU A 91 11.84 21.21 -23.66
C GLU A 91 13.01 22.22 -23.60
N ARG A 92 14.17 21.87 -23.01
CA ARG A 92 15.32 22.78 -22.87
C ARG A 92 16.69 22.09 -22.99
N PRO A 93 17.18 21.83 -24.22
CA PRO A 93 18.54 21.34 -24.45
C PRO A 93 19.63 22.34 -24.03
N ASP A 94 19.28 23.59 -23.72
CA ASP A 94 20.18 24.70 -23.37
C ASP A 94 20.67 24.69 -21.91
N VAL A 95 20.02 23.96 -21.00
CA VAL A 95 20.32 24.06 -19.55
C VAL A 95 21.34 23.01 -19.06
N PHE A 96 21.51 21.89 -19.76
CA PHE A 96 22.46 20.85 -19.35
C PHE A 96 23.90 21.06 -19.83
N ALA A 97 24.14 21.96 -20.79
CA ALA A 97 25.48 22.25 -21.29
C ALA A 97 26.33 23.11 -20.33
N SER A 98 25.73 23.77 -19.33
CA SER A 98 26.43 24.67 -18.42
C SER A 98 26.94 24.01 -17.13
N HIS A 99 26.42 22.83 -16.75
CA HIS A 99 26.83 22.15 -15.51
C HIS A 99 27.96 21.11 -15.69
N LEU A 100 28.24 20.69 -16.93
CA LEU A 100 29.30 19.70 -17.21
C LEU A 100 30.72 20.29 -17.36
N LYS A 101 30.89 21.61 -17.27
CA LYS A 101 32.21 22.26 -17.40
C LYS A 101 32.99 22.43 -16.09
N VAL A 102 32.46 21.99 -14.94
CA VAL A 102 33.11 22.26 -13.62
C VAL A 102 33.95 21.09 -13.09
N TRP A 103 34.03 19.93 -13.77
CA TRP A 103 34.76 18.75 -13.25
C TRP A 103 35.97 18.29 -14.07
N GLN A 104 36.62 19.19 -14.82
CA GLN A 104 37.97 18.93 -15.36
C GLN A 104 38.91 20.10 -15.09
N ALA A 105 39.40 20.21 -13.85
CA ALA A 105 40.69 20.87 -13.57
C ALA A 105 41.16 20.64 -12.12
N GLU A 106 41.29 19.41 -11.62
CA GLU A 106 42.19 19.12 -10.49
C GLU A 106 42.76 17.70 -10.64
N SER A 107 43.71 17.54 -11.55
CA SER A 107 44.63 16.39 -11.64
C SER A 107 45.83 16.80 -12.50
N ALA A 108 46.76 17.55 -11.89
CA ALA A 108 48.17 17.66 -12.23
C ALA A 108 48.90 18.45 -11.14
#